data_AF-A0A259S8Z9-F1
#
_entry.id   AF-A0A259S8Z9-F1
#
_cell.length_a   1.000
_cell.length_b   1.000
_cell.length_c   1.000
_cell.angle_alpha   90.00
_cell.angle_beta   90.00
_cell.angle_gamma   90.00
#
_symmetry.space_group_name_H-M   'P 1'
#
loop_
_entity.id
_entity.type
_entity.pdbx_description
1 polymer ?
#
loop_
_entity_poly.entity_id
_entity_poly.type
_entity_poly.pdbx_seq_one_letter_code
_entity_poly.pdbx_strand_id
1 'polypeptide(L)'
;AVAHLRAANVDDLQDPQLSALVEELSAQSPLFRTWWSGHLVQRRRGDITHVRSADGTVAARRYEVLHLPEDGVRMTLWLPAV
;
A
#
# COMPACT_ATOMS: atom_id res chain seq x y z
N ALA A 1 -0.54 -2.25 1.76
CA ALA A 1 0.92 -2.21 1.55
C ALA A 1 1.29 -2.43 0.08
N VAL A 2 1.05 -3.61 -0.51
CA VAL A 2 1.40 -3.93 -1.91
C VAL A 2 0.85 -2.93 -2.93
N ALA A 3 -0.46 -2.61 -2.87
CA ALA A 3 -1.07 -1.62 -3.75
C ALA A 3 -0.45 -0.21 -3.60
N HIS A 4 0.03 0.15 -2.40
CA HIS A 4 0.70 1.42 -2.16
C HIS A 4 2.09 1.46 -2.79
N LEU A 5 2.89 0.39 -2.63
CA LEU A 5 4.20 0.26 -3.28
C LEU A 5 4.05 0.40 -4.80
N ARG A 6 3.06 -0.28 -5.38
CA ARG A 6 2.81 -0.22 -6.83
C ARG A 6 2.35 1.15 -7.30
N ALA A 7 1.45 1.81 -6.55
CA ALA A 7 0.98 3.14 -6.87
C ALA A 7 2.08 4.21 -6.77
N ALA A 8 3.06 4.04 -5.87
CA ALA A 8 4.19 4.96 -5.72
C ALA A 8 5.20 4.85 -6.88
N ASN A 9 5.31 3.67 -7.50
CA ASN A 9 6.24 3.40 -8.59
C ASN A 9 5.51 3.21 -9.93
N VAL A 10 4.32 3.81 -10.08
CA VAL A 10 3.50 3.62 -11.29
C VAL A 10 4.18 4.16 -12.54
N ASP A 11 5.03 5.17 -12.38
CA ASP A 11 5.75 5.83 -13.47
C ASP A 11 6.95 4.99 -13.97
N ASP A 12 7.53 4.14 -13.11
CA ASP A 12 8.58 3.19 -13.48
C ASP A 12 8.51 1.89 -12.64
N LEU A 13 7.74 0.92 -13.13
CA LEU A 13 7.66 -0.41 -12.52
C LEU A 13 8.81 -1.35 -12.93
N GLN A 14 9.72 -0.90 -13.81
CA GLN A 14 10.84 -1.69 -14.30
C GLN A 14 12.18 -1.21 -13.70
N ASP A 15 12.15 -0.24 -12.79
CA ASP A 15 13.32 0.18 -12.02
C ASP A 15 14.04 -1.06 -11.44
N PRO A 16 15.34 -1.25 -11.73
CA PRO A 16 16.13 -2.36 -11.20
C PRO A 16 16.10 -2.45 -9.66
N GLN A 17 16.06 -1.31 -8.96
CA GLN A 17 16.00 -1.27 -7.51
C GLN A 17 14.65 -1.79 -6.98
N LEU A 18 13.55 -1.36 -7.61
CA LEU A 18 12.21 -1.87 -7.30
C LEU A 18 12.13 -3.37 -7.58
N SER A 19 12.70 -3.81 -8.71
CA SER A 19 12.69 -5.22 -9.11
C SER A 19 13.41 -6.10 -8.09
N ALA A 20 14.60 -5.70 -7.65
CA ALA A 20 15.34 -6.40 -6.60
C ALA A 20 14.56 -6.48 -5.28
N LEU A 21 13.93 -5.38 -4.85
CA LEU A 21 13.09 -5.36 -3.64
C LEU A 21 11.88 -6.30 -3.76
N VAL A 22 11.21 -6.30 -4.91
CA VAL A 22 10.06 -7.17 -5.18
C VAL A 22 10.48 -8.64 -5.16
N GLU A 23 11.64 -8.98 -5.73
CA GLU A 23 12.20 -10.33 -5.70
C GLU A 23 12.46 -10.77 -4.25
N GLU A 24 13.13 -9.94 -3.46
CA GLU A 24 13.40 -10.21 -2.04
C GLU A 24 12.10 -10.47 -1.25
N LEU A 25 11.14 -9.55 -1.32
CA LEU A 25 9.87 -9.67 -0.60
C LEU A 25 9.04 -10.88 -1.07
N SER A 26 9.12 -11.21 -2.36
CA SER A 26 8.43 -12.38 -2.95
C SER A 26 9.08 -13.70 -2.57
N ALA A 27 10.37 -13.72 -2.23
CA ALA A 27 11.06 -14.87 -1.69
C ALA A 27 10.69 -15.11 -0.22
N GLN A 28 10.55 -14.04 0.57
CA GLN A 28 10.23 -14.11 2.00
C GLN A 28 8.73 -14.29 2.30
N SER A 29 7.85 -13.92 1.37
CA SER A 29 6.39 -14.00 1.59
C SER A 29 5.62 -14.49 0.35
N PRO A 30 5.08 -15.73 0.38
CA PRO A 30 4.19 -16.21 -0.67
C PRO A 30 2.93 -15.35 -0.84
N LEU A 31 2.46 -14.74 0.25
CA LEU A 31 1.30 -13.85 0.25
C LEU A 31 1.62 -12.54 -0.49
N PHE A 32 2.80 -11.96 -0.26
CA PHE A 32 3.27 -10.80 -1.02
C PHE A 32 3.34 -11.13 -2.52
N ARG A 33 3.94 -12.26 -2.89
CA ARG A 33 4.04 -12.71 -4.29
C ARG A 33 2.67 -12.78 -4.96
N THR A 34 1.69 -13.35 -4.27
CA THR A 34 0.31 -13.49 -4.76
C THR A 34 -0.35 -12.12 -4.99
N TRP A 35 -0.17 -11.19 -4.05
CA TRP A 35 -0.74 -9.86 -4.18
C TRP A 35 -0.03 -9.01 -5.23
N TRP A 36 1.28 -9.15 -5.40
CA TRP A 36 2.05 -8.41 -6.41
C TRP A 36 1.70 -8.85 -7.83
N SER A 37 1.54 -10.16 -8.07
CA SER A 37 1.16 -10.70 -9.37
C SER A 37 -0.28 -10.38 -9.77
N GLY A 38 -1.19 -10.27 -8.78
CA GLY A 38 -2.62 -10.04 -9.00
C GLY A 38 -3.01 -8.68 -9.59
N HIS A 39 -2.08 -7.74 -9.79
CA HIS A 39 -2.32 -6.41 -10.41
C HIS A 39 -3.52 -5.63 -9.82
N LEU A 40 -3.88 -5.87 -8.55
CA LEU A 40 -5.00 -5.23 -7.89
C LEU A 40 -4.63 -3.81 -7.43
N VAL A 41 -4.62 -2.86 -8.37
CA VAL A 41 -4.50 -1.43 -8.06
C VAL A 41 -5.77 -0.72 -8.49
N GLN A 42 -6.83 -0.86 -7.70
CA GLN A 42 -7.99 0.00 -7.83
C GLN A 42 -7.67 1.31 -7.08
N ARG A 43 -7.59 2.43 -7.81
CA ARG A 43 -7.34 3.75 -7.25
C ARG A 43 -8.58 4.22 -6.50
N ARG A 44 -8.73 3.79 -5.25
CA ARG A 44 -9.90 4.10 -4.42
C ARG A 44 -9.74 5.50 -3.83
N ARG A 45 -10.43 6.50 -4.40
CA ARG A 45 -10.54 7.84 -3.81
C ARG A 45 -11.62 7.80 -2.73
N GLY A 46 -11.22 7.91 -1.47
CA GLY A 46 -12.09 8.24 -0.34
C GLY A 46 -13.10 7.16 0.02
N ASP A 47 -12.65 6.09 0.67
CA ASP A 47 -13.58 5.09 1.17
C ASP A 47 -13.25 4.67 2.61
N ILE A 48 -14.31 4.39 3.36
CA ILE A 48 -14.21 3.91 4.74
C ILE A 48 -13.65 2.49 4.72
N THR A 49 -12.50 2.32 5.36
CA THR A 49 -11.86 1.03 5.59
C THR A 49 -12.26 0.52 6.98
N HIS A 50 -12.87 -0.65 7.04
CA HIS A 50 -13.15 -1.34 8.30
C HIS A 50 -11.91 -2.14 8.69
N VAL A 51 -11.20 -1.66 9.72
CA VAL A 51 -9.98 -2.29 10.22
C VAL A 51 -10.34 -3.13 11.44
N ARG A 52 -9.97 -4.41 11.40
CA ARG A 52 -10.07 -5.31 12.55
C ARG A 52 -8.76 -5.28 13.34
N SER A 53 -8.87 -4.95 14.62
CA SER A 53 -7.78 -5.00 15.59
C SER A 53 -7.52 -6.42 16.09
N ALA A 54 -6.36 -6.65 16.71
CA ALA A 54 -5.97 -7.97 17.23
C ALA A 54 -6.92 -8.49 18.33
N ASP A 55 -7.59 -7.59 19.04
CA ASP A 55 -8.63 -7.89 20.04
C ASP A 55 -10.00 -8.23 19.43
N GLY A 56 -10.11 -8.23 18.09
CA GLY A 56 -11.35 -8.49 17.36
C GLY A 56 -12.24 -7.27 17.14
N THR A 57 -11.90 -6.11 17.73
CA THR A 57 -12.66 -4.87 17.55
C THR A 57 -12.57 -4.40 16.10
N VAL A 58 -13.71 -4.07 15.49
CA VAL A 58 -13.76 -3.50 14.13
C VAL A 58 -14.03 -2.02 14.21
N ALA A 59 -13.14 -1.22 13.63
CA ALA A 59 -13.27 0.23 13.58
C ALA A 59 -13.30 0.74 12.14
N ALA A 60 -14.27 1.59 11.85
CA ALA A 60 -14.31 2.37 10.61
C ALA A 60 -13.21 3.44 10.64
N ARG A 61 -12.39 3.48 9.59
CA ARG A 61 -11.30 4.43 9.41
C ARG A 61 -11.30 4.97 7.99
N ARG A 62 -10.95 6.23 7.82
CA ARG A 62 -10.51 6.75 6.52
C ARG A 62 -8.99 6.87 6.54
N TYR A 63 -8.34 6.74 5.39
CA TYR A 63 -6.92 7.02 5.28
C TYR A 63 -6.67 8.10 4.23
N GLU A 64 -5.73 8.98 4.54
CA GLU A 64 -5.22 9.99 3.62
C GLU A 64 -3.75 9.72 3.35
N VAL A 65 -3.38 9.91 2.09
CA VAL A 65 -2.00 9.75 1.64
C VAL A 65 -1.48 11.12 1.21
N LEU A 66 -0.54 11.66 1.98
CA LEU A 66 0.16 12.88 1.64
C LEU A 66 1.49 12.52 0.99
N HIS A 67 1.81 13.19 -0.12
CA HIS A 67 3.10 13.07 -0.80
C HIS A 67 3.86 14.38 -0.57
N LEU A 68 5.06 14.31 -0.02
CA LEU A 68 5.99 15.43 0.07
C LEU A 68 7.01 15.26 -1.05
N PRO A 69 6.83 15.95 -2.19
CA PRO A 69 7.62 15.68 -3.39
C PRO A 69 9.10 16.01 -3.24
N GLU A 70 9.45 16.96 -2.38
CA GLU A 70 10.83 17.44 -2.20
C GLU A 70 11.72 16.41 -1.48
N ASP A 71 11.15 15.62 -0.57
CA ASP A 71 11.89 14.66 0.25
C ASP A 71 11.68 13.19 -0.16
N GLY A 72 10.84 12.94 -1.18
CA GLY A 72 10.44 11.58 -1.54
C GLY A 72 9.64 10.85 -0.45
N VAL A 73 9.15 11.59 0.55
CA VAL A 73 8.44 11.02 1.71
C VAL A 73 6.96 10.91 1.42
N ARG A 74 6.41 9.73 1.75
CA ARG A 74 4.97 9.47 1.71
C ARG A 74 4.45 9.14 3.09
N MET A 75 3.46 9.91 3.55
CA MET A 75 2.81 9.70 4.84
C MET A 75 1.40 9.13 4.64
N THR A 76 1.06 8.08 5.39
CA THR A 76 -0.31 7.53 5.45
C THR A 76 -0.92 7.86 6.81
N LEU A 77 -1.95 8.69 6.82
CA LEU A 77 -2.68 9.10 8.02
C LEU A 77 -3.95 8.27 8.15
N TRP A 78 -4.17 7.63 9.30
CA TRP A 78 -5.42 6.94 9.62
C TRP A 78 -6.29 7.84 10.50
N LEU A 79 -7.46 8.21 10.00
CA LEU A 79 -8.39 9.11 10.67
C LEU A 79 -9.69 8.38 11.04
N PRO A 80 -10.42 8.83 12.06
CA PRO A 80 -11.78 8.37 12.31
C PRO A 80 -12.66 8.53 11.07
N ALA A 81 -13.54 7.56 10.82
CA ALA A 81 -14.67 7.76 9.92
C ALA A 81 -15.66 8.69 10.64
N VAL A 82 -15.89 9.89 10.09
CA VAL A 82 -16.85 10.87 10.61
C VAL A 82 -18.19 10.63 9.93
#